data_AF-A0A6A5VHC0-F1
#
_entry.id   AF-A0A6A5VHC0-F1
#
_cell.length_a   1.000
_cell.length_b   1.000
_cell.length_c   1.000
_cell.angle_alpha   90.00
_cell.angle_beta   90.00
_cell.angle_gamma   90.00
#
_symmetry.space_group_name_H-M   'P 1'
#
loop_
_entity.id
_entity.type
_entity.pdbx_description
1 polymer ?
#
loop_
_entity_poly.entity_id
_entity_poly.type
_entity_poly.pdbx_seq_one_letter_code
_entity_poly.pdbx_strand_id
1 'polypeptide(L)'
;MAEHRSDCGRQSAKSAASVVGKLPDLILCEKRGKTDLEEIKQDERVVRALEQITEHFHAYFGALIQHRKIWPLLASGIIAQQLGVDDAKLCATEEDLVETIRIRLEEGRQKADHKGKPIKELLEILVENTRKHAGPLYEGLHEDPPEGYLHKPATEKDIKDIGKRLKISPLPDDYKEFLLASNGIKSVYDGILLIPPLFDTQNFVVDDLSNTVEKVDLELVEDLTGTSQLIREAGREAWPSATKHIEITPMDAMVYVLIGPSDVKATIKAYKKALASDKVTAVMKAETTRAIEDLYGSMEAFEKMEWAMIYGSDYVADCPVGTFRSWLEDIVRTSGESYDSNSGNSCLAYECRAEHARRG
;
A
#
# COMPACT_ATOMS: atom_id res chain seq x y z
N MET A 1 4.38 -24.95 -6.52
CA MET A 1 3.75 -23.86 -5.73
C MET A 1 2.62 -24.30 -4.78
N ALA A 2 1.78 -25.29 -5.12
CA ALA A 2 0.72 -25.77 -4.21
C ALA A 2 1.23 -26.54 -2.98
N GLU A 3 2.37 -27.24 -3.08
CA GLU A 3 2.92 -28.04 -1.97
C GLU A 3 3.63 -27.20 -0.88
N HIS A 4 4.23 -26.05 -1.21
CA HIS A 4 4.90 -25.19 -0.22
C HIS A 4 3.92 -24.31 0.59
N ARG A 5 2.78 -23.89 0.01
CA ARG A 5 1.70 -23.24 0.79
C ARG A 5 1.08 -24.19 1.81
N SER A 6 1.10 -25.50 1.54
CA SER A 6 0.62 -26.54 2.46
C SER A 6 1.51 -26.67 3.71
N ASP A 7 2.83 -26.47 3.60
CA ASP A 7 3.74 -26.60 4.75
C ASP A 7 3.75 -25.37 5.67
N CYS A 8 3.73 -24.15 5.10
CA CYS A 8 3.59 -22.92 5.89
C CYS A 8 2.24 -22.87 6.63
N GLY A 9 1.16 -23.30 5.98
CA GLY A 9 -0.16 -23.46 6.61
C GLY A 9 -0.20 -24.54 7.69
N ARG A 10 0.55 -25.66 7.54
CA ARG A 10 0.65 -26.72 8.56
C ARG A 10 1.50 -26.30 9.75
N GLN A 11 2.56 -25.52 9.56
CA GLN A 11 3.36 -24.97 10.66
C GLN A 11 2.58 -23.94 11.45
N SER A 12 1.89 -23.01 10.77
CA SER A 12 1.00 -22.03 11.43
C SER A 12 -0.14 -22.71 12.19
N ALA A 13 -0.79 -23.73 11.62
CA ALA A 13 -1.87 -24.48 12.29
C ALA A 13 -1.38 -25.31 13.50
N LYS A 14 -0.19 -25.91 13.42
CA LYS A 14 0.43 -26.60 14.58
C LYS A 14 0.83 -25.62 15.69
N SER A 15 1.29 -24.42 15.32
CA SER A 15 1.65 -23.36 16.25
C SER A 15 0.41 -22.78 16.96
N ALA A 16 -0.67 -22.52 16.21
CA ALA A 16 -1.94 -22.07 16.78
C ALA A 16 -2.57 -23.10 17.74
N ALA A 17 -2.49 -24.40 17.41
CA ALA A 17 -2.96 -25.47 18.30
C ALA A 17 -2.12 -25.58 19.60
N SER A 18 -0.82 -25.27 19.55
CA SER A 18 0.06 -25.20 20.72
C SER A 18 -0.37 -24.09 21.71
N VAL A 19 -0.68 -22.89 21.19
CA VAL A 19 -1.14 -21.75 22.00
C VAL A 19 -2.51 -21.99 22.63
N VAL A 20 -3.45 -22.56 21.86
CA VAL A 20 -4.78 -22.93 22.37
C VAL A 20 -4.70 -23.96 23.52
N GLY A 21 -3.68 -24.82 23.50
CA GLY A 21 -3.38 -25.74 24.61
C GLY A 21 -2.85 -25.08 25.88
N LYS A 22 -2.36 -23.84 25.83
CA LYS A 22 -1.71 -23.10 26.93
C LYS A 22 -2.52 -21.93 27.47
N LEU A 23 -3.47 -21.43 26.68
CA LEU A 23 -4.56 -20.56 27.12
C LEU A 23 -5.21 -20.98 28.46
N PRO A 24 -5.45 -22.27 28.75
CA PRO A 24 -6.02 -22.70 30.03
C PRO A 24 -5.17 -22.32 31.25
N ASP A 25 -3.83 -22.28 31.13
CA ASP A 25 -2.93 -21.91 32.23
C ASP A 25 -2.96 -20.40 32.49
N LEU A 26 -3.11 -19.58 31.45
CA LEU A 26 -3.30 -18.12 31.57
C LEU A 26 -4.70 -17.78 32.10
N ILE A 27 -5.72 -18.52 31.66
CA ILE A 27 -7.10 -18.44 32.18
C ILE A 27 -7.15 -18.92 33.66
N LEU A 28 -6.21 -19.76 34.10
CA LEU A 28 -6.11 -20.21 35.49
C LEU A 28 -5.74 -19.07 36.45
N CYS A 29 -4.99 -18.06 36.00
CA CYS A 29 -4.70 -16.84 36.77
C CYS A 29 -5.96 -16.00 37.00
N GLU A 30 -6.74 -15.76 35.94
CA GLU A 30 -8.01 -15.04 36.02
C GLU A 30 -8.99 -15.74 36.99
N LYS A 31 -9.12 -17.07 36.89
CA LYS A 31 -10.00 -17.87 37.76
C LYS A 31 -9.59 -17.88 39.24
N ARG A 32 -8.33 -17.57 39.56
CA ARG A 32 -7.83 -17.48 40.93
C ARG A 32 -7.96 -16.09 41.53
N GLY A 33 -8.52 -15.12 40.79
CA GLY A 33 -8.64 -13.73 41.24
C GLY A 33 -7.30 -13.01 41.35
N LYS A 34 -6.24 -13.58 40.78
CA LYS A 34 -4.90 -12.98 40.76
C LYS A 34 -4.87 -11.90 39.68
N THR A 35 -5.22 -10.69 40.07
CA THR A 35 -5.11 -9.50 39.20
C THR A 35 -3.82 -8.72 39.46
N ASP A 36 -3.05 -9.11 40.48
CA ASP A 36 -1.80 -8.45 40.85
C ASP A 36 -0.61 -9.04 40.08
N LEU A 37 0.22 -8.15 39.54
CA LEU A 37 1.39 -8.45 38.72
C LEU A 37 2.43 -9.31 39.47
N GLU A 38 2.58 -9.07 40.78
CA GLU A 38 3.51 -9.81 41.62
C GLU A 38 3.04 -11.26 41.89
N GLU A 39 1.73 -11.49 42.02
CA GLU A 39 1.18 -12.84 42.19
C GLU A 39 1.22 -13.69 40.92
N ILE A 40 1.23 -13.02 39.76
CA ILE A 40 1.37 -13.62 38.42
C ILE A 40 2.83 -14.02 38.17
N LYS A 41 3.79 -13.16 38.53
CA LYS A 41 5.24 -13.43 38.41
C LYS A 41 5.73 -14.55 39.32
N GLN A 42 5.00 -14.88 40.38
CA GLN A 42 5.33 -15.98 41.30
C GLN A 42 4.78 -17.35 40.86
N ASP A 43 3.91 -17.43 39.86
CA ASP A 43 3.38 -18.70 39.36
C ASP A 43 4.25 -19.22 38.18
N GLU A 44 5.10 -20.20 38.45
CA GLU A 44 6.04 -20.74 37.45
C GLU A 44 5.37 -21.28 36.18
N ARG A 45 4.09 -21.68 36.23
CA ARG A 45 3.39 -22.15 35.04
C ARG A 45 3.03 -20.99 34.12
N VAL A 46 2.70 -19.86 34.73
CA VAL A 46 2.28 -18.64 34.05
C VAL A 46 3.49 -17.90 33.50
N VAL A 47 4.59 -17.85 34.26
CA VAL A 47 5.88 -17.34 33.76
C VAL A 47 6.34 -18.13 32.55
N ARG A 48 6.30 -19.47 32.58
CA ARG A 48 6.65 -20.31 31.41
C ARG A 48 5.72 -20.10 30.21
N ALA A 49 4.43 -19.92 30.45
CA ALA A 49 3.47 -19.63 29.38
C ALA A 49 3.72 -18.24 28.77
N LEU A 50 4.05 -17.25 29.59
CA LEU A 50 4.41 -15.90 29.17
C LEU A 50 5.73 -15.88 28.38
N GLU A 51 6.76 -16.60 28.82
CA GLU A 51 8.05 -16.72 28.10
C GLU A 51 7.85 -17.31 26.70
N GLN A 52 7.06 -18.38 26.58
CA GLN A 52 6.75 -19.01 25.29
C GLN A 52 5.92 -18.11 24.38
N ILE A 53 5.01 -17.31 24.96
CA ILE A 53 4.26 -16.30 24.21
C ILE A 53 5.20 -15.19 23.73
N THR A 54 6.09 -14.71 24.60
CA THR A 54 7.05 -13.64 24.32
C THR A 54 8.03 -14.06 23.21
N GLU A 55 8.57 -15.28 23.27
CA GLU A 55 9.51 -15.83 22.27
C GLU A 55 8.91 -15.90 20.85
N HIS A 56 7.60 -16.02 20.76
CA HIS A 56 6.86 -16.16 19.51
C HIS A 56 5.75 -15.11 19.36
N PHE A 57 5.91 -13.96 20.01
CA PHE A 57 4.83 -12.98 20.16
C PHE A 57 4.28 -12.51 18.81
N HIS A 58 5.17 -12.28 17.84
CA HIS A 58 4.83 -11.93 16.46
C HIS A 58 3.89 -12.94 15.78
N ALA A 59 4.11 -14.24 16.00
CA ALA A 59 3.30 -15.30 15.42
C ALA A 59 1.95 -15.49 16.14
N TYR A 60 1.83 -15.01 17.39
CA TYR A 60 0.68 -15.27 18.25
C TYR A 60 -0.19 -14.05 18.52
N PHE A 61 0.31 -12.83 18.29
CA PHE A 61 -0.38 -11.59 18.62
C PHE A 61 -1.81 -11.55 18.08
N GLY A 62 -2.00 -11.86 16.79
CA GLY A 62 -3.32 -11.87 16.15
C GLY A 62 -4.32 -12.86 16.78
N ALA A 63 -3.86 -14.01 17.27
CA ALA A 63 -4.71 -14.97 17.97
C ALA A 63 -4.97 -14.53 19.42
N LEU A 64 -3.96 -13.99 20.11
CA LEU A 64 -4.05 -13.53 21.50
C LEU A 64 -5.08 -12.41 21.67
N ILE A 65 -5.08 -11.42 20.76
CA ILE A 65 -6.03 -10.29 20.81
C ILE A 65 -7.49 -10.72 20.59
N GLN A 66 -7.73 -11.87 19.95
CA GLN A 66 -9.08 -12.40 19.74
C GLN A 66 -9.64 -13.11 20.98
N HIS A 67 -8.79 -13.42 21.97
CA HIS A 67 -9.19 -14.11 23.18
C HIS A 67 -9.47 -13.13 24.33
N ARG A 68 -10.75 -12.79 24.54
CA ARG A 68 -11.21 -11.87 25.61
C ARG A 68 -10.60 -12.13 27.00
N LYS A 69 -10.30 -13.39 27.34
CA LYS A 69 -9.72 -13.78 28.64
C LYS A 69 -8.24 -13.42 28.81
N ILE A 70 -7.54 -13.14 27.71
CA ILE A 70 -6.13 -12.70 27.72
C ILE A 70 -6.03 -11.17 27.79
N TRP A 71 -7.10 -10.43 27.47
CA TRP A 71 -7.10 -8.97 27.49
C TRP A 71 -6.63 -8.35 28.80
N PRO A 72 -7.03 -8.83 30.00
CA PRO A 72 -6.52 -8.26 31.25
C PRO A 72 -5.00 -8.38 31.39
N LEU A 73 -4.41 -9.45 30.84
CA LEU A 73 -2.96 -9.69 30.86
C LEU A 73 -2.22 -8.83 29.82
N LEU A 74 -2.80 -8.63 28.64
CA LEU A 74 -2.28 -7.69 27.65
C LEU A 74 -2.34 -6.26 28.18
N ALA A 75 -3.48 -5.87 28.75
CA ALA A 75 -3.73 -4.54 29.31
C ALA A 75 -2.90 -4.26 30.57
N SER A 76 -2.45 -5.29 31.30
CA SER A 76 -1.56 -5.10 32.46
C SER A 76 -0.13 -4.75 32.08
N GLY A 77 0.23 -4.77 30.79
CA GLY A 77 1.58 -4.48 30.31
C GLY A 77 2.62 -5.54 30.65
N ILE A 78 2.24 -6.69 31.21
CA ILE A 78 3.21 -7.71 31.67
C ILE A 78 3.96 -8.35 30.51
N ILE A 79 3.30 -8.51 29.36
CA ILE A 79 3.94 -9.01 28.14
C ILE A 79 4.89 -7.95 27.58
N ALA A 80 4.52 -6.67 27.60
CA ALA A 80 5.39 -5.57 27.20
C ALA A 80 6.66 -5.50 28.08
N GLN A 81 6.51 -5.65 29.40
CA GLN A 81 7.65 -5.73 30.32
C GLN A 81 8.57 -6.93 30.02
N GLN A 82 8.00 -8.11 29.75
CA GLN A 82 8.81 -9.29 29.40
C GLN A 82 9.53 -9.16 28.06
N LEU A 83 8.91 -8.49 27.09
CA LEU A 83 9.54 -8.14 25.81
C LEU A 83 10.63 -7.07 25.97
N GLY A 84 10.80 -6.48 27.16
CA GLY A 84 11.73 -5.38 27.39
C GLY A 84 11.31 -4.12 26.65
N VAL A 85 10.01 -3.90 26.46
CA VAL A 85 9.49 -2.67 25.86
C VAL A 85 9.87 -1.50 26.74
N ASP A 86 10.55 -0.53 26.13
CA ASP A 86 10.92 0.72 26.79
C ASP A 86 9.69 1.63 26.86
N ASP A 87 9.14 1.80 28.07
CA ASP A 87 7.96 2.62 28.32
C ASP A 87 8.15 4.08 27.86
N ALA A 88 9.36 4.63 27.97
CA ALA A 88 9.65 5.99 27.51
C ALA A 88 9.63 6.05 25.98
N LYS A 89 10.18 5.04 25.31
CA LYS A 89 10.10 4.91 23.85
C LYS A 89 8.67 4.71 23.36
N LEU A 90 7.86 3.93 24.09
CA LEU A 90 6.46 3.70 23.78
C LEU A 90 5.66 5.00 23.91
N CYS A 91 5.80 5.74 25.02
CA CYS A 91 5.14 7.03 25.20
C CYS A 91 5.55 8.04 24.13
N ALA A 92 6.84 8.13 23.81
CA ALA A 92 7.32 9.01 22.73
C ALA A 92 6.74 8.62 21.37
N THR A 93 6.58 7.31 21.11
CA THR A 93 5.95 6.81 19.87
C THR A 93 4.46 7.13 19.83
N GLU A 94 3.76 7.04 20.96
CA GLU A 94 2.35 7.41 21.08
C GLU A 94 2.14 8.92 20.83
N GLU A 95 2.94 9.77 21.48
CA GLU A 95 2.88 11.22 21.28
C GLU A 95 3.14 11.60 19.82
N ASP A 96 4.16 11.00 19.19
CA ASP A 96 4.47 11.22 17.79
C ASP A 96 3.35 10.73 16.86
N LEU A 97 2.73 9.58 17.16
CA LEU A 97 1.58 9.06 16.42
C LEU A 97 0.38 10.02 16.49
N VAL A 98 0.02 10.46 17.70
CA VAL A 98 -1.10 11.39 17.91
C VAL A 98 -0.85 12.70 17.17
N GLU A 99 0.36 13.25 17.26
CA GLU A 99 0.72 14.47 16.56
C GLU A 99 0.70 14.29 15.04
N THR A 100 1.20 13.17 14.53
CA THR A 100 1.16 12.84 13.10
C THR A 100 -0.29 12.76 12.59
N ILE A 101 -1.18 12.09 13.33
CA ILE A 101 -2.61 12.02 12.99
C ILE A 101 -3.24 13.42 13.03
N ARG A 102 -2.94 14.21 14.06
CA ARG A 102 -3.46 15.58 14.21
C ARG A 102 -3.06 16.44 13.02
N ILE A 103 -1.77 16.46 12.67
CA ILE A 103 -1.24 17.14 11.49
C ILE A 103 -1.94 16.65 10.22
N ARG A 104 -2.11 15.34 10.03
CA ARG A 104 -2.79 14.79 8.86
C ARG A 104 -4.26 15.24 8.75
N LEU A 105 -4.97 15.31 9.87
CA LEU A 105 -6.37 15.74 9.93
C LEU A 105 -6.55 17.24 9.72
N GLU A 106 -5.61 18.06 10.21
CA GLU A 106 -5.70 19.52 10.14
C GLU A 106 -5.08 20.10 8.86
N GLU A 107 -3.93 19.56 8.44
CA GLU A 107 -3.12 20.09 7.33
C GLU A 107 -3.17 19.22 6.07
N GLY A 108 -3.79 18.04 6.13
CA GLY A 108 -3.84 17.10 5.02
C GLY A 108 -2.54 16.32 4.85
N ARG A 109 -2.34 15.75 3.66
CA ARG A 109 -1.23 14.81 3.41
C ARG A 109 0.08 15.57 3.41
N GLN A 110 0.99 15.17 4.29
CA GLN A 110 2.34 15.73 4.28
C GLN A 110 3.05 15.38 2.96
N LYS A 111 3.83 16.32 2.46
CA LYS A 111 4.56 16.12 1.20
C LYS A 111 5.57 14.99 1.44
N ALA A 112 5.56 13.99 0.56
CA ALA A 112 6.60 12.96 0.59
C ALA A 112 7.99 13.59 0.49
N ASP A 113 8.98 13.00 1.17
CA ASP A 113 10.36 13.50 1.24
C ASP A 113 11.05 13.57 -0.13
N HIS A 114 10.47 12.89 -1.11
CA HIS A 114 10.94 12.81 -2.48
C HIS A 114 10.16 13.69 -3.46
N LYS A 115 9.14 14.42 -2.99
CA LYS A 115 8.27 15.24 -3.84
C LYS A 115 9.06 16.28 -4.62
N GLY A 116 8.95 16.23 -5.94
CA GLY A 116 9.58 17.20 -6.85
C GLY A 116 11.05 16.91 -7.17
N LYS A 117 11.62 15.79 -6.72
CA LYS A 117 12.92 15.33 -7.22
C LYS A 117 12.83 14.97 -8.72
N PRO A 118 13.91 15.12 -9.49
CA PRO A 118 13.98 14.62 -10.87
C PRO A 118 13.72 13.11 -10.92
N ILE A 119 13.02 12.61 -11.94
CA ILE A 119 12.69 11.17 -12.03
C ILE A 119 13.93 10.31 -12.04
N LYS A 120 15.00 10.78 -12.68
CA LYS A 120 16.28 10.05 -12.67
C LYS A 120 16.80 9.82 -11.24
N GLU A 121 16.72 10.83 -10.38
CA GLU A 121 17.14 10.72 -8.98
C GLU A 121 16.22 9.77 -8.20
N LEU A 122 14.90 9.83 -8.44
CA LEU A 122 13.93 8.91 -7.86
C LEU A 122 14.26 7.44 -8.23
N LEU A 123 14.58 7.18 -9.50
CA LEU A 123 14.97 5.85 -9.95
C LEU A 123 16.27 5.36 -9.31
N GLU A 124 17.26 6.24 -9.13
CA GLU A 124 18.51 5.90 -8.45
C GLU A 124 18.26 5.49 -6.99
N ILE A 125 17.41 6.23 -6.26
CA ILE A 125 17.00 5.89 -4.90
C ILE A 125 16.26 4.55 -4.87
N LEU A 126 15.28 4.34 -5.76
CA LEU A 126 14.50 3.11 -5.83
C LEU A 126 15.38 1.87 -6.06
N VAL A 127 16.37 1.99 -6.93
CA VAL A 127 17.30 0.90 -7.22
C VAL A 127 18.18 0.59 -6.01
N GLU A 128 18.67 1.62 -5.31
CA GLU A 128 19.46 1.43 -4.11
C GLU A 128 18.64 0.76 -2.99
N ASN A 129 17.43 1.25 -2.76
CA ASN A 129 16.46 0.66 -1.84
C ASN A 129 16.20 -0.82 -2.18
N THR A 130 15.99 -1.12 -3.47
CA THR A 130 15.77 -2.49 -3.94
C THR A 130 16.95 -3.39 -3.64
N ARG A 131 18.18 -2.97 -3.94
CA ARG A 131 19.38 -3.76 -3.63
C ARG A 131 19.53 -4.03 -2.14
N LYS A 132 19.17 -3.05 -1.31
CA LYS A 132 19.29 -3.13 0.14
C LYS A 132 18.24 -4.04 0.78
N HIS A 133 17.03 -4.06 0.25
CA HIS A 133 15.88 -4.65 0.95
C HIS A 133 15.25 -5.87 0.25
N ALA A 134 15.48 -6.08 -1.05
CA ALA A 134 14.82 -7.15 -1.80
C ALA A 134 15.44 -8.56 -1.64
N GLY A 135 16.60 -8.68 -0.99
CA GLY A 135 17.34 -9.95 -0.87
C GLY A 135 16.47 -11.14 -0.43
N PRO A 136 15.72 -11.03 0.68
CA PRO A 136 14.83 -12.11 1.13
C PRO A 136 13.74 -12.51 0.12
N LEU A 137 13.27 -11.57 -0.71
CA LEU A 137 12.27 -11.86 -1.74
C LEU A 137 12.88 -12.69 -2.88
N TYR A 138 14.09 -12.34 -3.32
CA TYR A 138 14.84 -13.12 -4.31
C TYR A 138 15.16 -14.53 -3.81
N GLU A 139 15.60 -14.66 -2.57
CA GLU A 139 15.82 -15.96 -1.91
C GLU A 139 14.55 -16.82 -1.91
N GLY A 140 13.39 -16.21 -1.58
CA GLY A 140 12.09 -16.87 -1.58
C GLY A 140 11.59 -17.29 -2.97
N LEU A 141 11.98 -16.57 -4.02
CA LEU A 141 11.68 -16.91 -5.41
C LEU A 141 12.67 -17.93 -6.01
N HIS A 142 13.78 -18.21 -5.32
CA HIS A 142 14.91 -18.99 -5.85
C HIS A 142 15.51 -18.39 -7.12
N GLU A 143 15.60 -17.06 -7.15
CA GLU A 143 16.18 -16.29 -8.25
C GLU A 143 17.34 -15.43 -7.75
N ASP A 144 18.32 -15.20 -8.60
CA ASP A 144 19.39 -14.23 -8.30
C ASP A 144 18.91 -12.80 -8.59
N PRO A 145 19.27 -11.82 -7.73
CA PRO A 145 18.97 -10.42 -8.02
C PRO A 145 19.67 -10.00 -9.33
N PRO A 146 19.01 -9.18 -10.18
CA PRO A 146 19.59 -8.76 -11.44
C PRO A 146 20.78 -7.82 -11.22
N GLU A 147 21.78 -7.88 -12.11
CA GLU A 147 22.94 -6.97 -12.09
C GLU A 147 22.54 -5.48 -12.20
N GLY A 148 21.46 -5.23 -12.96
CA GLY A 148 20.90 -3.90 -13.17
C GLY A 148 19.39 -3.96 -13.34
N TYR A 149 18.72 -3.00 -12.71
CA TYR A 149 17.26 -2.85 -12.67
C TYR A 149 16.73 -1.88 -13.72
N LEU A 150 17.53 -0.87 -14.08
CA LEU A 150 17.19 0.13 -15.07
C LEU A 150 17.60 -0.33 -16.47
N HIS A 151 16.72 -0.16 -17.45
CA HIS A 151 17.04 -0.34 -18.85
C HIS A 151 17.77 0.88 -19.41
N LYS A 152 18.39 0.70 -20.59
CA LYS A 152 18.97 1.81 -21.35
C LYS A 152 17.90 2.87 -21.63
N PRO A 153 18.19 4.17 -21.47
CA PRO A 153 17.26 5.25 -21.83
C PRO A 153 16.66 5.11 -23.22
N ALA A 154 15.38 5.47 -23.36
CA ALA A 154 14.74 5.65 -24.65
C ALA A 154 15.26 6.92 -25.31
N THR A 155 15.26 6.95 -26.64
CA THR A 155 15.50 8.20 -27.38
C THR A 155 14.19 8.97 -27.53
N GLU A 156 14.28 10.28 -27.79
CA GLU A 156 13.09 11.06 -28.17
C GLU A 156 12.36 10.49 -29.39
N LYS A 157 13.11 9.87 -30.31
CA LYS A 157 12.54 9.23 -31.49
C LYS A 157 11.69 8.03 -31.08
N ASP A 158 12.20 7.18 -30.19
CA ASP A 158 11.46 6.03 -29.68
C ASP A 158 10.13 6.47 -29.06
N ILE A 159 10.16 7.51 -28.22
CA ILE A 159 8.97 8.09 -27.58
C ILE A 159 7.98 8.65 -28.62
N LYS A 160 8.45 9.38 -29.62
CA LYS A 160 7.60 9.93 -30.71
C LYS A 160 6.97 8.83 -31.56
N ASP A 161 7.69 7.73 -31.76
CA ASP A 161 7.23 6.60 -32.58
C ASP A 161 6.16 5.76 -31.86
N ILE A 162 6.10 5.76 -30.51
CA ILE A 162 5.00 5.14 -29.73
C ILE A 162 3.65 5.73 -30.13
N GLY A 163 3.51 7.06 -30.14
CA GLY A 163 2.24 7.72 -30.45
C GLY A 163 1.71 7.36 -31.84
N LYS A 164 2.61 7.18 -32.81
CA LYS A 164 2.27 6.71 -34.16
C LYS A 164 1.90 5.23 -34.18
N ARG A 165 2.69 4.38 -33.50
CA ARG A 165 2.51 2.93 -33.44
C ARG A 165 1.18 2.57 -32.79
N LEU A 166 0.88 3.18 -31.66
CA LEU A 166 -0.29 2.91 -30.84
C LEU A 166 -1.51 3.77 -31.20
N LYS A 167 -1.32 4.80 -32.05
CA LYS A 167 -2.37 5.77 -32.45
C LYS A 167 -3.04 6.44 -31.24
N ILE A 168 -2.24 6.79 -30.24
CA ILE A 168 -2.67 7.41 -28.98
C ILE A 168 -2.31 8.89 -28.92
N SER A 169 -2.91 9.59 -27.96
CA SER A 169 -2.43 10.92 -27.55
C SER A 169 -0.99 10.84 -27.03
N PRO A 170 -0.22 11.94 -27.06
CA PRO A 170 1.10 11.98 -26.46
C PRO A 170 1.06 11.49 -25.01
N LEU A 171 2.06 10.68 -24.63
CA LEU A 171 2.22 10.17 -23.27
C LEU A 171 2.27 11.32 -22.24
N PRO A 172 2.05 11.03 -20.95
CA PRO A 172 2.31 11.98 -19.86
C PRO A 172 3.76 12.51 -19.90
N ASP A 173 3.99 13.76 -19.52
CA ASP A 173 5.34 14.36 -19.52
C ASP A 173 6.27 13.71 -18.48
N ASP A 174 5.75 13.37 -17.30
CA ASP A 174 6.47 12.61 -16.29
C ASP A 174 6.83 11.20 -16.79
N TYR A 175 5.92 10.53 -17.49
CA TYR A 175 6.22 9.22 -18.08
C TYR A 175 7.25 9.31 -19.22
N LYS A 176 7.27 10.39 -20.01
CA LYS A 176 8.35 10.64 -20.98
C LYS A 176 9.69 10.88 -20.28
N GLU A 177 9.70 11.68 -19.22
CA GLU A 177 10.90 11.93 -18.40
C GLU A 177 11.44 10.60 -17.83
N PHE A 178 10.55 9.72 -17.37
CA PHE A 178 10.90 8.35 -16.98
C PHE A 178 11.55 7.57 -18.12
N LEU A 179 10.93 7.50 -19.30
CA LEU A 179 11.48 6.75 -20.43
C LEU A 179 12.85 7.28 -20.89
N LEU A 180 13.06 8.59 -20.81
CA LEU A 180 14.35 9.23 -21.09
C LEU A 180 15.40 8.96 -19.99
N ALA A 181 14.99 8.57 -18.79
CA ALA A 181 15.89 8.13 -17.73
C ALA A 181 16.14 6.61 -17.78
N SER A 182 15.10 5.83 -18.11
CA SER A 182 15.15 4.37 -18.25
C SER A 182 14.00 3.87 -19.13
N ASN A 183 14.29 3.11 -20.18
CA ASN A 183 13.27 2.55 -21.07
C ASN A 183 12.60 1.31 -20.46
N GLY A 184 11.77 1.52 -19.45
CA GLY A 184 11.25 0.45 -18.61
C GLY A 184 12.19 0.10 -17.46
N ILE A 185 11.69 -0.69 -16.51
CA ILE A 185 12.44 -1.15 -15.34
C ILE A 185 12.14 -2.63 -15.11
N LYS A 186 13.12 -3.35 -14.56
CA LYS A 186 12.88 -4.69 -14.03
C LYS A 186 12.06 -4.62 -12.73
N SER A 187 11.67 -5.77 -12.21
CA SER A 187 11.02 -5.85 -10.90
C SER A 187 11.88 -5.17 -9.83
N VAL A 188 11.25 -4.28 -9.08
CA VAL A 188 11.86 -3.49 -8.00
C VAL A 188 11.03 -3.64 -6.73
N TYR A 189 11.65 -3.39 -5.59
CA TYR A 189 11.01 -3.55 -4.30
C TYR A 189 10.18 -2.30 -3.96
N ASP A 190 8.95 -2.49 -3.52
CA ASP A 190 8.01 -1.41 -3.19
C ASP A 190 7.81 -1.18 -1.69
N GLY A 191 8.61 -1.82 -0.83
CA GLY A 191 8.41 -1.78 0.62
C GLY A 191 7.67 -3.00 1.17
N ILE A 192 7.12 -3.85 0.31
CA ILE A 192 6.41 -5.08 0.70
C ILE A 192 6.85 -6.24 -0.20
N LEU A 193 6.73 -6.07 -1.52
CA LEU A 193 6.96 -7.08 -2.54
C LEU A 193 7.85 -6.54 -3.67
N LEU A 194 8.17 -7.42 -4.61
CA LEU A 194 8.71 -7.01 -5.91
C LEU A 194 7.54 -6.65 -6.82
N ILE A 195 7.47 -5.39 -7.26
CA ILE A 195 6.48 -4.99 -8.27
C ILE A 195 6.84 -5.59 -9.64
N PRO A 196 5.83 -5.80 -10.51
CA PRO A 196 6.06 -6.21 -11.88
C PRO A 196 7.00 -5.24 -12.62
N PRO A 197 7.78 -5.73 -13.59
CA PRO A 197 8.62 -4.88 -14.40
C PRO A 197 7.75 -3.93 -15.24
N LEU A 198 8.20 -2.67 -15.41
CA LEU A 198 7.59 -1.78 -16.39
C LEU A 198 8.18 -2.04 -17.78
N PHE A 199 7.30 -2.15 -18.77
CA PHE A 199 7.66 -2.37 -20.15
C PHE A 199 8.54 -1.27 -20.73
N ASP A 200 9.34 -1.66 -21.72
CA ASP A 200 9.99 -0.72 -22.61
C ASP A 200 9.01 -0.22 -23.69
N THR A 201 9.44 0.82 -24.42
CA THR A 201 8.68 1.45 -25.50
C THR A 201 8.24 0.49 -26.62
N GLN A 202 8.87 -0.68 -26.77
CA GLN A 202 8.52 -1.65 -27.81
C GLN A 202 7.37 -2.55 -27.35
N ASN A 203 7.30 -2.83 -26.06
CA ASN A 203 6.35 -3.77 -25.47
C ASN A 203 5.04 -3.14 -25.02
N PHE A 204 4.87 -1.82 -25.08
CA PHE A 204 3.56 -1.21 -24.81
C PHE A 204 2.49 -1.71 -25.77
N VAL A 205 1.36 -2.11 -25.20
CA VAL A 205 0.15 -2.55 -25.90
C VAL A 205 -0.99 -1.61 -25.54
N VAL A 206 -1.87 -1.35 -26.51
CA VAL A 206 -3.16 -0.72 -26.24
C VAL A 206 -4.20 -1.83 -26.24
N ASP A 207 -4.85 -2.01 -25.11
CA ASP A 207 -5.98 -2.92 -25.01
C ASP A 207 -7.30 -2.15 -25.06
N ASP A 208 -8.27 -2.77 -25.71
CA ASP A 208 -9.63 -2.27 -25.88
C ASP A 208 -10.55 -3.05 -24.94
N LEU A 209 -10.82 -2.46 -23.79
CA LEU A 209 -11.69 -3.02 -22.75
C LEU A 209 -13.15 -3.18 -23.20
N SER A 210 -13.52 -2.74 -24.42
CA SER A 210 -14.89 -2.85 -24.92
C SER A 210 -15.38 -4.29 -25.14
N ASN A 211 -14.49 -5.29 -25.15
CA ASN A 211 -14.84 -6.67 -25.52
C ASN A 211 -14.76 -7.70 -24.38
N THR A 212 -14.28 -7.32 -23.20
CA THR A 212 -14.00 -8.26 -22.11
C THR A 212 -14.49 -7.69 -20.78
N VAL A 213 -15.49 -8.36 -20.21
CA VAL A 213 -16.03 -8.14 -18.85
C VAL A 213 -16.90 -6.88 -18.74
N GLU A 214 -17.88 -6.92 -17.84
CA GLU A 214 -18.81 -5.82 -17.55
C GLU A 214 -18.06 -4.49 -17.46
N LYS A 215 -18.58 -3.44 -18.11
CA LYS A 215 -18.05 -2.08 -18.03
C LYS A 215 -17.79 -1.71 -16.57
N VAL A 216 -16.53 -1.75 -16.16
CA VAL A 216 -16.10 -1.33 -14.83
C VAL A 216 -16.16 0.19 -14.80
N ASP A 217 -16.75 0.73 -13.73
CA ASP A 217 -16.81 2.18 -13.53
C ASP A 217 -15.38 2.70 -13.35
N LEU A 218 -14.98 3.71 -14.11
CA LEU A 218 -13.65 4.29 -13.98
C LEU A 218 -13.63 5.16 -12.72
N GLU A 219 -12.89 4.70 -11.71
CA GLU A 219 -12.63 5.43 -10.47
C GLU A 219 -11.27 6.13 -10.56
N LEU A 220 -11.22 7.41 -10.19
CA LEU A 220 -9.97 8.19 -10.15
C LEU A 220 -9.52 8.50 -8.72
N VAL A 221 -10.35 8.23 -7.73
CA VAL A 221 -9.98 8.29 -6.31
C VAL A 221 -10.59 7.11 -5.60
N GLU A 222 -9.91 6.65 -4.55
CA GLU A 222 -10.47 5.73 -3.59
C GLU A 222 -10.80 6.52 -2.32
N ASP A 223 -12.02 6.35 -1.79
CA ASP A 223 -12.44 6.96 -0.52
C ASP A 223 -12.94 5.90 0.46
N LEU A 224 -12.89 6.21 1.76
CA LEU A 224 -13.23 5.28 2.85
C LEU A 224 -14.70 4.82 2.83
N THR A 225 -15.57 5.55 2.13
CA THR A 225 -16.98 5.21 1.93
C THR A 225 -17.26 4.44 0.65
N GLY A 226 -16.21 4.22 -0.14
CA GLY A 226 -16.26 3.74 -1.51
C GLY A 226 -16.73 4.86 -2.44
N THR A 227 -15.86 5.28 -3.34
CA THR A 227 -16.24 6.01 -4.57
C THR A 227 -17.42 5.34 -5.27
N SER A 228 -17.53 4.01 -5.16
CA SER A 228 -18.67 3.23 -5.64
C SER A 228 -20.03 3.70 -5.06
N GLN A 229 -20.10 4.20 -3.82
CA GLN A 229 -21.33 4.79 -3.27
C GLN A 229 -21.66 6.12 -3.94
N LEU A 230 -20.66 7.00 -4.16
CA LEU A 230 -20.85 8.23 -4.92
C LEU A 230 -21.39 7.94 -6.33
N ILE A 231 -20.77 6.98 -7.02
CA ILE A 231 -21.15 6.55 -8.36
C ILE A 231 -22.59 6.05 -8.39
N ARG A 232 -22.98 5.22 -7.42
CA ARG A 232 -24.34 4.70 -7.30
C ARG A 232 -25.36 5.82 -7.16
N GLU A 233 -25.16 6.76 -6.23
CA GLU A 233 -26.11 7.86 -5.99
C GLU A 233 -26.13 8.91 -7.12
N ALA A 234 -24.98 9.11 -7.79
CA ALA A 234 -24.87 9.97 -8.97
C ALA A 234 -25.54 9.37 -10.21
N GLY A 235 -25.75 8.05 -10.23
CA GLY A 235 -26.35 7.29 -11.32
C GLY A 235 -25.29 6.51 -12.11
N ARG A 236 -25.04 5.28 -11.64
CA ARG A 236 -24.02 4.36 -12.18
C ARG A 236 -24.07 4.17 -13.69
N GLU A 237 -25.25 4.03 -14.29
CA GLU A 237 -25.41 3.81 -15.74
C GLU A 237 -24.85 4.95 -16.61
N ALA A 238 -24.72 6.15 -16.03
CA ALA A 238 -24.16 7.32 -16.72
C ALA A 238 -22.69 7.56 -16.35
N TRP A 239 -22.10 6.73 -15.48
CA TRP A 239 -20.72 6.86 -15.07
C TRP A 239 -19.78 6.38 -16.19
N PRO A 240 -18.66 7.08 -16.44
CA PRO A 240 -17.72 6.65 -17.47
C PRO A 240 -16.99 5.37 -17.09
N SER A 241 -16.64 4.59 -18.11
CA SER A 241 -15.74 3.43 -18.00
C SER A 241 -14.51 3.67 -18.86
N ALA A 242 -13.39 3.04 -18.51
CA ALA A 242 -12.22 3.03 -19.37
C ALA A 242 -12.57 2.34 -20.69
N THR A 243 -12.33 3.04 -21.80
CA THR A 243 -12.57 2.50 -23.15
C THR A 243 -11.31 1.86 -23.70
N LYS A 244 -10.16 2.47 -23.42
CA LYS A 244 -8.83 2.01 -23.82
C LYS A 244 -7.83 2.34 -22.75
N HIS A 245 -6.84 1.48 -22.60
CA HIS A 245 -5.70 1.75 -21.73
C HIS A 245 -4.40 1.31 -22.40
N ILE A 246 -3.28 1.84 -21.91
CA ILE A 246 -1.95 1.39 -22.30
C ILE A 246 -1.45 0.49 -21.20
N GLU A 247 -1.20 -0.77 -21.52
CA GLU A 247 -0.52 -1.69 -20.63
C GLU A 247 0.96 -1.31 -20.54
N ILE A 248 1.43 -1.06 -19.33
CA ILE A 248 2.83 -0.70 -19.07
C ILE A 248 3.54 -1.76 -18.22
N THR A 249 2.91 -2.89 -17.94
CA THR A 249 3.50 -4.07 -17.30
C THR A 249 2.98 -5.36 -17.94
N PRO A 250 3.68 -6.51 -17.76
CA PRO A 250 3.17 -7.81 -18.14
C PRO A 250 1.79 -8.10 -17.52
N MET A 251 0.89 -8.68 -18.31
CA MET A 251 -0.38 -9.18 -17.82
C MET A 251 -0.17 -10.54 -17.13
N ASP A 252 0.13 -10.49 -15.84
CA ASP A 252 0.13 -11.67 -14.96
C ASP A 252 -0.92 -11.51 -13.85
N ALA A 253 -0.50 -11.39 -12.59
CA ALA A 253 -1.35 -11.18 -11.44
C ALA A 253 -1.45 -9.69 -11.04
N MET A 254 -0.54 -8.82 -11.50
CA MET A 254 -0.52 -7.40 -11.14
C MET A 254 -0.23 -6.55 -12.37
N VAL A 255 -1.14 -5.64 -12.71
CA VAL A 255 -1.06 -4.83 -13.93
C VAL A 255 -1.12 -3.36 -13.58
N TYR A 256 -0.18 -2.59 -14.11
CA TYR A 256 -0.32 -1.14 -14.16
C TYR A 256 -0.69 -0.71 -15.58
N VAL A 257 -1.69 0.15 -15.66
CA VAL A 257 -2.18 0.69 -16.94
C VAL A 257 -2.26 2.21 -16.91
N LEU A 258 -2.10 2.84 -18.07
CA LEU A 258 -2.32 4.27 -18.25
C LEU A 258 -3.65 4.52 -18.96
N ILE A 259 -4.51 5.31 -18.33
CA ILE A 259 -5.80 5.74 -18.86
C ILE A 259 -5.66 7.09 -19.55
N GLY A 260 -6.17 7.14 -20.78
CA GLY A 260 -5.98 8.28 -21.67
C GLY A 260 -6.85 9.51 -21.35
N PRO A 261 -6.52 10.68 -21.96
CA PRO A 261 -7.17 11.94 -21.65
C PRO A 261 -8.67 12.03 -21.91
N SER A 262 -9.17 11.27 -22.88
CA SER A 262 -10.61 11.23 -23.16
C SER A 262 -11.40 10.71 -21.95
N ASP A 263 -10.97 9.56 -21.42
CA ASP A 263 -11.68 8.86 -20.35
C ASP A 263 -11.46 9.55 -19.01
N VAL A 264 -10.25 10.05 -18.75
CA VAL A 264 -9.95 10.87 -17.56
C VAL A 264 -10.82 12.13 -17.54
N LYS A 265 -10.89 12.90 -18.63
CA LYS A 265 -11.72 14.13 -18.69
C LYS A 265 -13.21 13.84 -18.56
N ALA A 266 -13.69 12.75 -19.15
CA ALA A 266 -15.07 12.31 -18.99
C ALA A 266 -15.39 11.98 -17.52
N THR A 267 -14.47 11.29 -16.85
CA THR A 267 -14.61 10.87 -15.46
C THR A 267 -14.55 12.05 -14.49
N ILE A 268 -13.58 12.97 -14.65
CA ILE A 268 -13.52 14.22 -13.87
C ILE A 268 -14.84 15.01 -14.01
N LYS A 269 -15.39 15.09 -15.23
CA LYS A 269 -16.70 15.74 -15.44
C LYS A 269 -17.84 15.03 -14.70
N ALA A 270 -17.80 13.70 -14.62
CA ALA A 270 -18.78 12.91 -13.85
C ALA A 270 -18.65 13.19 -12.34
N TYR A 271 -17.44 13.22 -11.79
CA TYR A 271 -17.20 13.65 -10.40
C TYR A 271 -17.76 15.05 -10.12
N LYS A 272 -17.45 16.05 -10.96
CA LYS A 272 -17.97 17.42 -10.80
C LYS A 272 -19.50 17.46 -10.80
N LYS A 273 -20.14 16.70 -11.69
CA LYS A 273 -21.60 16.60 -11.75
C LYS A 273 -22.16 15.92 -10.49
N ALA A 274 -21.53 14.85 -10.01
CA ALA A 274 -21.94 14.15 -8.80
C ALA A 274 -21.83 15.06 -7.56
N LEU A 275 -20.72 15.77 -7.40
CA LEU A 275 -20.50 16.69 -6.29
C LEU A 275 -21.46 17.90 -6.32
N ALA A 276 -21.91 18.31 -7.51
CA ALA A 276 -22.94 19.35 -7.66
C ALA A 276 -24.38 18.83 -7.50
N SER A 277 -24.60 17.51 -7.43
CA SER A 277 -25.93 16.90 -7.39
C SER A 277 -26.55 16.98 -6.00
N ASP A 278 -27.87 17.22 -5.93
CA ASP A 278 -28.64 17.13 -4.68
C ASP A 278 -28.90 15.69 -4.23
N LYS A 279 -28.62 14.70 -5.09
CA LYS A 279 -28.74 13.27 -4.77
C LYS A 279 -27.61 12.76 -3.87
N VAL A 280 -26.47 13.45 -3.89
CA VAL A 280 -25.29 13.07 -3.11
C VAL A 280 -25.32 13.85 -1.79
N THR A 281 -25.11 13.15 -0.67
CA THR A 281 -25.15 13.78 0.66
C THR A 281 -23.94 14.70 0.88
N ALA A 282 -24.06 15.65 1.83
CA ALA A 282 -22.96 16.54 2.18
C ALA A 282 -21.73 15.79 2.71
N VAL A 283 -21.93 14.68 3.42
CA VAL A 283 -20.87 13.83 3.97
C VAL A 283 -20.06 13.21 2.84
N MET A 284 -20.72 12.56 1.88
CA MET A 284 -20.06 11.97 0.71
C MET A 284 -19.28 13.02 -0.10
N LYS A 285 -19.86 14.22 -0.30
CA LYS A 285 -19.16 15.31 -1.00
C LYS A 285 -17.87 15.71 -0.27
N ALA A 286 -17.92 15.83 1.06
CA ALA A 286 -16.76 16.17 1.87
C ALA A 286 -15.70 15.07 1.85
N GLU A 287 -16.09 13.80 1.93
CA GLU A 287 -15.16 12.66 1.89
C GLU A 287 -14.51 12.49 0.53
N THR A 288 -15.27 12.51 -0.56
CA THR A 288 -14.70 12.46 -1.92
C THR A 288 -13.79 13.66 -2.19
N THR A 289 -14.17 14.87 -1.74
CA THR A 289 -13.31 16.05 -1.90
C THR A 289 -12.00 15.87 -1.14
N ARG A 290 -12.05 15.36 0.10
CA ARG A 290 -10.86 15.05 0.88
C ARG A 290 -9.99 13.99 0.21
N ALA A 291 -10.58 12.93 -0.34
CA ALA A 291 -9.84 11.89 -1.07
C ALA A 291 -9.13 12.45 -2.31
N ILE A 292 -9.79 13.35 -3.06
CA ILE A 292 -9.19 14.08 -4.17
C ILE A 292 -8.00 14.93 -3.70
N GLU A 293 -8.16 15.68 -2.62
CA GLU A 293 -7.10 16.51 -2.06
C GLU A 293 -5.94 15.68 -1.51
N ASP A 294 -6.22 14.51 -0.94
CA ASP A 294 -5.21 13.60 -0.40
C ASP A 294 -4.36 12.95 -1.50
N LEU A 295 -4.98 12.54 -2.61
CA LEU A 295 -4.28 11.90 -3.72
C LEU A 295 -3.58 12.92 -4.63
N TYR A 296 -4.23 14.04 -4.93
CA TYR A 296 -3.78 15.00 -5.95
C TYR A 296 -3.29 16.34 -5.38
N GLY A 297 -3.44 16.55 -4.08
CA GLY A 297 -3.05 17.78 -3.38
C GLY A 297 -4.06 18.92 -3.49
N SER A 298 -4.98 18.89 -4.47
CA SER A 298 -6.07 19.86 -4.60
C SER A 298 -7.09 19.41 -5.65
N MET A 299 -8.32 19.93 -5.54
CA MET A 299 -9.32 19.80 -6.62
C MET A 299 -8.82 20.40 -7.95
N GLU A 300 -8.09 21.51 -7.92
CA GLU A 300 -7.55 22.13 -9.15
C GLU A 300 -6.53 21.21 -9.86
N ALA A 301 -5.66 20.55 -9.10
CA ALA A 301 -4.71 19.58 -9.66
C ALA A 301 -5.43 18.38 -10.28
N PHE A 302 -6.44 17.86 -9.59
CA PHE A 302 -7.31 16.79 -10.10
C PHE A 302 -8.00 17.19 -11.41
N GLU A 303 -8.60 18.37 -11.48
CA GLU A 303 -9.28 18.86 -12.69
C GLU A 303 -8.34 19.05 -13.89
N LYS A 304 -7.05 19.28 -13.63
CA LYS A 304 -6.02 19.44 -14.66
C LYS A 304 -5.41 18.13 -15.14
N MET A 305 -5.77 17.00 -14.53
CA MET A 305 -5.23 15.71 -14.94
C MET A 305 -5.62 15.37 -16.38
N GLU A 306 -4.63 14.89 -17.12
CA GLU A 306 -4.84 14.36 -18.47
C GLU A 306 -4.63 12.85 -18.55
N TRP A 307 -3.90 12.27 -17.62
CA TRP A 307 -3.64 10.84 -17.58
C TRP A 307 -3.76 10.35 -16.15
N ALA A 308 -4.28 9.15 -16.00
CA ALA A 308 -4.33 8.44 -14.73
C ALA A 308 -3.60 7.11 -14.88
N MET A 309 -2.93 6.69 -13.82
CA MET A 309 -2.37 5.36 -13.68
C MET A 309 -3.28 4.57 -12.74
N ILE A 310 -3.61 3.35 -13.16
CA ILE A 310 -4.48 2.43 -12.43
C ILE A 310 -3.69 1.15 -12.18
N TYR A 311 -3.86 0.60 -10.99
CA TYR A 311 -3.36 -0.70 -10.61
C TYR A 311 -4.51 -1.70 -10.60
N GLY A 312 -4.37 -2.81 -11.33
CA GLY A 312 -5.31 -3.93 -11.31
C GLY A 312 -4.61 -5.21 -10.88
N SER A 313 -5.35 -6.12 -10.26
CA SER A 313 -4.90 -7.50 -10.06
C SER A 313 -6.08 -8.45 -10.12
N ASP A 314 -5.82 -9.75 -10.31
CA ASP A 314 -6.89 -10.77 -10.25
C ASP A 314 -7.63 -10.81 -8.89
N TYR A 315 -7.06 -10.18 -7.85
CA TYR A 315 -7.53 -10.24 -6.47
C TYR A 315 -8.04 -8.90 -5.93
N VAL A 316 -7.77 -7.79 -6.61
CA VAL A 316 -8.08 -6.44 -6.17
C VAL A 316 -8.72 -5.69 -7.33
N ALA A 317 -9.85 -5.03 -7.06
CA ALA A 317 -10.49 -4.16 -8.03
C ALA A 317 -9.50 -3.08 -8.52
N ASP A 318 -9.69 -2.59 -9.74
CA ASP A 318 -8.86 -1.54 -10.32
C ASP A 318 -8.77 -0.32 -9.39
N CYS A 319 -7.61 -0.11 -8.77
CA CYS A 319 -7.34 0.95 -7.81
C CYS A 319 -6.63 2.13 -8.49
N PRO A 320 -7.13 3.36 -8.32
CA PRO A 320 -6.44 4.54 -8.82
C PRO A 320 -5.17 4.81 -8.01
N VAL A 321 -4.00 4.81 -8.67
CA VAL A 321 -2.72 5.17 -8.04
C VAL A 321 -2.32 6.63 -8.29
N GLY A 322 -3.11 7.36 -9.08
CA GLY A 322 -2.90 8.78 -9.37
C GLY A 322 -2.19 9.03 -10.70
N THR A 323 -1.16 9.87 -10.70
CA THR A 323 -0.27 10.06 -11.86
C THR A 323 0.94 9.12 -11.77
N PHE A 324 1.67 8.94 -12.87
CA PHE A 324 2.90 8.15 -12.83
C PHE A 324 3.92 8.71 -11.84
N ARG A 325 4.07 10.05 -11.79
CA ARG A 325 4.94 10.69 -10.80
C ARG A 325 4.50 10.41 -9.37
N SER A 326 3.21 10.52 -9.06
CA SER A 326 2.70 10.22 -7.71
C SER A 326 3.00 8.79 -7.31
N TRP A 327 2.79 7.83 -8.22
CA TRP A 327 3.14 6.43 -8.02
C TRP A 327 4.64 6.22 -7.76
N LEU A 328 5.51 6.84 -8.57
CA LEU A 328 6.96 6.68 -8.41
C LEU A 328 7.46 7.29 -7.10
N GLU A 329 6.98 8.48 -6.74
CA GLU A 329 7.34 9.13 -5.46
C GLU A 329 6.88 8.28 -4.26
N ASP A 330 5.72 7.62 -4.36
CA ASP A 330 5.21 6.76 -3.29
C ASP A 330 6.01 5.46 -3.16
N ILE A 331 6.34 4.79 -4.27
CA ILE A 331 7.16 3.57 -4.23
C ILE A 331 8.58 3.86 -3.73
N VAL A 332 9.18 4.99 -4.10
CA VAL A 332 10.48 5.39 -3.57
C VAL A 332 10.42 5.56 -2.06
N ARG A 333 9.35 6.16 -1.55
CA ARG A 333 9.12 6.33 -0.10
C ARG A 333 9.00 4.98 0.60
N THR A 334 8.10 4.10 0.15
CA THR A 334 7.82 2.83 0.82
C THR A 334 8.96 1.82 0.69
N SER A 335 9.70 1.85 -0.43
CA SER A 335 10.86 0.98 -0.64
C SER A 335 12.06 1.28 0.27
N GLY A 336 12.09 2.44 0.93
CA GLY A 336 13.16 2.83 1.85
C GLY A 336 13.26 1.97 3.11
N GLU A 337 12.26 1.13 3.36
CA GLU A 337 12.14 0.33 4.57
C GLU A 337 12.07 -1.17 4.28
N SER A 338 12.65 -1.97 5.16
CA SER A 338 12.54 -3.43 5.07
C SER A 338 11.15 -3.88 5.52
N TYR A 339 10.50 -4.69 4.69
CA TYR A 339 9.27 -5.37 5.02
C TYR A 339 9.57 -6.40 6.09
N ASP A 340 9.30 -6.06 7.34
CA ASP A 340 9.33 -7.03 8.42
C ASP A 340 7.95 -7.66 8.54
N SER A 341 7.77 -8.83 7.92
CA SER A 341 6.55 -9.64 8.05
C SER A 341 6.21 -10.04 9.51
N ASN A 342 7.16 -9.88 10.44
CA ASN A 342 6.95 -10.07 11.88
C ASN A 342 6.64 -8.77 12.64
N SER A 343 6.86 -7.61 12.01
CA SER A 343 6.28 -6.35 12.47
C SER A 343 4.82 -6.39 12.02
N GLY A 344 3.90 -6.72 12.93
CA GLY A 344 2.47 -6.71 12.63
C GLY A 344 2.11 -5.41 11.92
N ASN A 345 1.57 -5.55 10.70
CA ASN A 345 1.22 -4.51 9.73
C ASN A 345 1.20 -3.07 10.23
N SER A 346 1.83 -2.20 9.43
CA SER A 346 1.50 -0.77 9.24
C SER A 346 0.59 -0.20 10.33
N CYS A 347 1.21 0.15 11.47
CA CYS A 347 0.57 1.04 12.41
C CYS A 347 0.03 2.24 11.63
N LEU A 348 -1.16 2.75 11.95
CA LEU A 348 -1.72 3.98 11.36
C LEU A 348 -0.68 5.13 11.31
N ALA A 349 0.27 5.14 12.26
CA ALA A 349 1.44 6.02 12.28
C ALA A 349 2.28 5.96 11.00
N TYR A 350 2.50 4.76 10.49
CA TYR A 350 3.31 4.49 9.31
C TYR A 350 2.70 5.08 8.04
N GLU A 351 1.38 4.95 7.89
CA GLU A 351 0.63 5.54 6.78
C GLU A 351 0.49 7.07 6.92
N CYS A 352 0.61 7.60 8.15
CA CYS A 352 0.50 9.03 8.43
C CYS A 352 1.84 9.78 8.40
N ARG A 353 3.00 9.11 8.53
CA ARG A 353 4.33 9.75 8.58
C ARG A 353 4.87 10.09 7.18
N ALA A 354 5.14 11.38 6.94
CA ALA A 354 6.28 11.84 6.15
C ALA A 354 7.39 12.21 7.15
N GLU A 355 8.65 11.92 6.86
CA GLU A 355 9.73 11.81 7.86
C GLU A 355 9.90 13.06 8.76
N HIS A 356 9.91 12.83 10.08
CA HIS A 356 10.67 13.64 11.03
C HIS A 356 11.84 12.80 11.56
N ALA A 357 12.81 12.50 10.69
CA ALA A 357 14.12 12.00 11.11
C ALA A 357 15.22 12.93 10.62
N ARG A 358 15.62 13.87 11.50
CA ARG A 358 17.00 14.37 11.70
C ARG A 358 16.97 15.67 12.50
N ARG A 359 16.99 15.56 13.83
CA ARG A 359 17.81 16.41 14.71
C ARG A 359 18.23 15.60 15.94
N GLY A 360 19.48 15.15 15.88
CA GLY A 360 20.27 14.56 16.95
C GLY A 360 21.71 14.60 16.49
#